data_AF-A0A8T5F571-F1
#
_entry.id   AF-A0A8T5F571-F1
#
_cell.length_a   1.000
_cell.length_b   1.000
_cell.length_c   1.000
_cell.angle_alpha   90.00
_cell.angle_beta   90.00
_cell.angle_gamma   90.00
#
_symmetry.space_group_name_H-M   'P 1'
#
loop_
_entity.id
_entity.type
_entity.pdbx_description
1 polymer ?
#
loop_
_entity_poly.entity_id
_entity_poly.type
_entity_poly.pdbx_seq_one_letter_code
_entity_poly.pdbx_strand_id
1 'polypeptide(L)'
;MKKKKKRRSIVLIPIIVILIFAIGILYYSYEFDCEEDKSCYNRHLENCKKTKLTVMDEGSTFIYQITGKENNQCKTRVTLVDMPIETDPDTAKLFEGKSMDCKLEKGSTFTTEILPHCTGPLKEAIYELTIQKMYNILAQSLSDILAEF
;
A
#
# COMPACT_ATOMS: atom_id res chain seq x y z
N MET A 1 -5.46 -60.46 11.24
CA MET A 1 -6.20 -59.19 10.98
C MET A 1 -5.30 -57.94 10.83
N LYS A 2 -4.13 -57.99 10.16
CA LYS A 2 -3.19 -56.84 10.09
C LYS A 2 -3.33 -55.93 8.84
N LYS A 3 -4.09 -56.33 7.81
CA LYS A 3 -4.16 -55.59 6.52
C LYS A 3 -5.07 -54.35 6.52
N LYS A 4 -6.07 -54.25 7.42
CA LYS A 4 -6.96 -53.07 7.49
C LYS A 4 -6.30 -51.81 8.09
N LYS A 5 -5.27 -51.97 8.92
CA LYS A 5 -4.54 -50.85 9.56
C LYS A 5 -3.66 -50.08 8.54
N LYS A 6 -3.10 -50.78 7.55
CA LYS A 6 -2.23 -50.21 6.52
C LYS A 6 -2.97 -49.33 5.50
N ARG A 7 -4.23 -49.66 5.16
CA ARG A 7 -5.08 -48.82 4.28
C ARG A 7 -5.56 -47.52 4.94
N ARG A 8 -5.82 -47.52 6.24
CA ARG A 8 -6.20 -46.29 6.97
C ARG A 8 -5.03 -45.29 7.10
N SER A 9 -3.80 -45.78 7.29
CA SER A 9 -2.61 -44.89 7.31
C SER A 9 -2.33 -44.21 5.98
N ILE A 10 -2.63 -44.83 4.84
CA ILE A 10 -2.39 -44.23 3.51
C ILE A 10 -3.33 -43.05 3.24
N VAL A 11 -4.54 -43.05 3.79
CA VAL A 11 -5.53 -41.97 3.62
C VAL A 11 -5.27 -40.80 4.58
N LEU A 12 -4.59 -41.02 5.71
CA LEU A 12 -4.26 -39.96 6.68
C LEU A 12 -3.12 -39.04 6.23
N ILE A 13 -2.17 -39.56 5.45
CA ILE A 13 -1.01 -38.79 4.95
C ILE A 13 -1.43 -37.57 4.11
N PRO A 14 -2.30 -37.69 3.08
CA PRO A 14 -2.69 -36.52 2.28
C PRO A 14 -3.47 -35.49 3.09
N ILE A 15 -4.27 -35.91 4.08
CA ILE A 15 -5.01 -35.00 4.97
C ILE A 15 -4.04 -34.16 5.80
N ILE A 16 -3.00 -34.76 6.37
CA ILE A 16 -1.97 -34.05 7.14
C ILE A 16 -1.18 -33.08 6.26
N VAL A 17 -0.85 -33.47 5.02
CA VAL A 17 -0.15 -32.60 4.06
C VAL A 17 -1.00 -31.37 3.72
N ILE A 18 -2.31 -31.55 3.46
CA ILE A 18 -3.25 -30.44 3.22
C ILE A 18 -3.32 -29.51 4.44
N LEU A 19 -3.35 -30.07 5.65
CA LEU A 19 -3.43 -29.30 6.89
C LEU A 19 -2.17 -28.45 7.13
N ILE A 20 -0.98 -29.00 6.88
CA ILE A 20 0.29 -28.26 6.94
C ILE A 20 0.32 -27.14 5.88
N PHE A 21 -0.16 -27.43 4.67
CA PHE A 21 -0.23 -26.44 3.59
C PHE A 21 -1.19 -25.29 3.94
N ALA A 22 -2.36 -25.60 4.49
CA ALA A 22 -3.33 -24.61 4.93
C ALA A 22 -2.77 -23.71 6.05
N ILE A 23 -2.09 -24.29 7.04
CA ILE A 23 -1.43 -23.53 8.12
C ILE A 23 -0.32 -22.64 7.55
N GLY A 24 0.47 -23.15 6.59
CA GLY A 24 1.52 -22.38 5.93
C GLY A 24 0.98 -21.17 5.17
N ILE A 25 -0.15 -21.31 4.46
CA ILE A 25 -0.81 -20.21 3.76
C ILE A 25 -1.33 -19.16 4.76
N LEU A 26 -2.00 -19.59 5.83
CA LEU A 26 -2.51 -18.69 6.86
C LEU A 26 -1.39 -17.89 7.55
N TYR A 27 -0.28 -18.56 7.87
CA TYR A 27 0.87 -17.89 8.47
C TYR A 27 1.53 -16.89 7.52
N TYR A 28 1.60 -17.21 6.23
CA TYR A 28 2.12 -16.29 5.23
C TYR A 28 1.21 -15.08 5.00
N SER A 29 -0.10 -15.24 5.18
CA SER A 29 -1.09 -14.18 4.97
C SER A 29 -1.36 -13.31 6.19
N TYR A 30 -0.77 -13.64 7.35
CA TYR A 30 -0.96 -12.84 8.56
C TYR A 30 -0.26 -11.48 8.41
N GLU A 31 -1.04 -10.42 8.63
CA GLU A 31 -0.61 -9.04 8.58
C GLU A 31 -0.88 -8.40 9.94
N PHE A 32 0.09 -7.64 10.43
CA PHE A 32 -0.03 -6.94 11.71
C PHE A 32 -0.62 -5.54 11.48
N ASP A 33 -1.68 -5.16 12.19
CA ASP A 33 -2.25 -3.80 12.08
C ASP A 33 -1.65 -2.90 13.17
N CYS A 34 -1.00 -1.81 12.76
CA CYS A 34 -0.49 -0.77 13.66
C CYS A 34 -1.50 0.39 13.83
N GLU A 35 -2.68 0.31 13.21
CA GLU A 35 -3.69 1.38 13.22
C GLU A 35 -3.06 2.71 12.81
N GLU A 36 -2.98 3.71 13.69
CA GLU A 36 -2.39 5.02 13.43
C GLU A 36 -0.98 5.19 14.04
N ASP A 37 -0.42 4.16 14.69
CA ASP A 37 0.88 4.22 15.35
C ASP A 37 2.05 4.11 14.35
N LYS A 38 2.55 5.28 13.93
CA LYS A 38 3.76 5.41 13.08
C LYS A 38 5.00 4.76 13.71
N SER A 39 5.14 4.76 15.03
CA SER A 39 6.28 4.15 15.73
C SER A 39 6.20 2.62 15.68
N CYS A 40 5.00 2.06 15.77
CA CYS A 40 4.74 0.65 15.46
C CYS A 40 5.17 0.31 14.04
N TYR A 41 4.73 1.10 13.06
CA TYR A 41 5.07 0.87 11.66
C TYR A 41 6.59 0.91 11.39
N ASN A 42 7.29 1.91 11.93
CA ASN A 42 8.75 2.05 11.78
C ASN A 42 9.51 0.83 12.30
N ARG A 43 9.13 0.28 13.47
CA ARG A 43 9.73 -0.95 14.03
C ARG A 43 9.55 -2.16 13.11
N HIS A 44 8.44 -2.22 12.39
CA HIS A 44 8.17 -3.28 11.42
C HIS A 44 8.89 -3.04 10.09
N LEU A 45 9.06 -1.78 9.68
CA LEU A 45 9.84 -1.36 8.53
C LEU A 45 11.33 -1.72 8.68
N GLU A 46 11.89 -1.65 9.90
CA GLU A 46 13.24 -2.13 10.20
C GLU A 46 13.46 -3.59 9.80
N ASN A 47 12.42 -4.42 9.73
CA ASN A 47 12.56 -5.83 9.38
C ASN A 47 11.72 -6.24 8.16
N CYS A 48 11.13 -5.28 7.46
CA CYS A 48 10.15 -5.48 6.39
C CYS A 48 9.06 -6.49 6.76
N LYS A 49 8.60 -6.46 8.01
CA LYS A 49 7.52 -7.33 8.49
C LYS A 49 6.20 -6.85 7.92
N LYS A 50 5.33 -7.78 7.51
CA LYS A 50 4.03 -7.46 6.95
C LYS A 50 3.18 -6.71 7.97
N THR A 51 2.88 -5.45 7.67
CA THR A 51 2.22 -4.55 8.60
C THR A 51 1.44 -3.48 7.86
N LYS A 52 0.30 -3.10 8.43
CA LYS A 52 -0.58 -2.03 7.96
C LYS A 52 -0.50 -0.81 8.89
N LEU A 53 -0.57 0.38 8.32
CA LEU A 53 -0.71 1.66 9.00
C LEU A 53 -1.75 2.48 8.23
N THR A 54 -2.70 3.05 8.97
CA THR A 54 -3.70 3.98 8.46
C THR A 54 -3.28 5.39 8.87
N VAL A 55 -3.27 6.31 7.93
CA VAL A 55 -2.94 7.71 8.17
C VAL A 55 -4.04 8.57 7.57
N MET A 56 -4.64 9.41 8.39
CA MET A 56 -5.53 10.48 7.95
C MET A 56 -4.72 11.76 7.77
N ASP A 57 -4.78 12.36 6.59
CA ASP A 57 -4.08 13.60 6.26
C ASP A 57 -5.00 14.52 5.44
N GLU A 58 -5.22 15.74 5.94
CA GLU A 58 -6.12 16.73 5.33
C GLU A 58 -7.52 16.18 4.95
N GLY A 59 -8.05 15.22 5.71
CA GLY A 59 -9.34 14.57 5.45
C GLY A 59 -9.29 13.42 4.43
N SER A 60 -8.14 13.14 3.83
CA SER A 60 -7.88 11.95 3.03
C SER A 60 -7.42 10.79 3.91
N THR A 61 -7.81 9.56 3.56
CA THR A 61 -7.37 8.35 4.29
C THR A 61 -6.42 7.52 3.45
N PHE A 62 -5.20 7.32 3.93
CA PHE A 62 -4.18 6.49 3.30
C PHE A 62 -3.92 5.22 4.11
N ILE A 63 -3.77 4.10 3.42
CA ILE A 63 -3.29 2.84 3.99
C ILE A 63 -1.90 2.55 3.45
N TYR A 64 -0.94 2.40 4.35
CA TYR A 64 0.43 1.97 4.08
C TYR A 64 0.61 0.53 4.55
N GLN A 65 0.99 -0.34 3.64
CA GLN A 65 1.07 -1.78 3.88
C GLN A 65 2.43 -2.32 3.46
N ILE A 66 3.23 -2.80 4.40
CA ILE A 66 4.45 -3.54 4.09
C ILE A 66 4.03 -4.91 3.57
N THR A 67 4.31 -5.20 2.29
CA THR A 67 3.94 -6.48 1.65
C THR A 67 5.06 -7.51 1.72
N GLY A 68 6.31 -7.06 1.94
CA GLY A 68 7.46 -7.94 2.13
C GLY A 68 8.79 -7.25 1.87
N LYS A 69 9.79 -8.05 1.44
CA LYS A 69 11.18 -7.61 1.22
C LYS A 69 11.65 -7.97 -0.19
N GLU A 70 12.44 -7.10 -0.81
CA GLU A 70 13.18 -7.35 -2.05
C GLU A 70 14.52 -6.65 -2.01
N ASN A 71 15.62 -7.37 -2.27
CA ASN A 71 16.97 -6.81 -2.43
C ASN A 71 17.37 -5.77 -1.36
N ASN A 72 17.05 -6.07 -0.10
CA ASN A 72 17.29 -5.23 1.08
C ASN A 72 16.39 -3.99 1.25
N GLN A 73 15.37 -3.85 0.42
CA GLN A 73 14.31 -2.85 0.54
C GLN A 73 13.00 -3.50 0.98
N CYS A 74 12.17 -2.75 1.68
CA CYS A 74 10.81 -3.15 2.03
C CYS A 74 9.87 -2.76 0.89
N LYS A 75 9.10 -3.73 0.39
CA LYS A 75 8.00 -3.46 -0.53
C LYS A 75 6.83 -2.95 0.29
N THR A 76 6.38 -1.74 -0.03
CA THR A 76 5.30 -1.07 0.67
C THR A 76 4.24 -0.67 -0.33
N ARG A 77 3.01 -1.12 -0.15
CA ARG A 77 1.86 -0.67 -0.91
C ARG A 77 1.24 0.52 -0.20
N VAL A 78 0.94 1.57 -0.94
CA VAL A 78 0.21 2.74 -0.46
C VAL A 78 -1.07 2.85 -1.23
N THR A 79 -2.19 2.89 -0.53
CA THR A 79 -3.52 2.99 -1.11
C THR A 79 -4.20 4.21 -0.56
N LEU A 80 -4.73 5.06 -1.44
CA LEU A 80 -5.65 6.10 -1.03
C LEU A 80 -7.05 5.49 -0.98
N VAL A 81 -7.63 5.45 0.21
CA VAL A 81 -8.94 4.83 0.46
C VAL A 81 -10.03 5.80 0.09
N ASP A 82 -10.01 6.97 0.73
CA ASP A 82 -11.06 7.98 0.64
C ASP A 82 -10.44 9.39 0.53
N MET A 83 -11.11 10.26 -0.20
CA MET A 83 -10.79 11.70 -0.31
C MET A 83 -11.71 12.52 0.62
N PRO A 84 -11.37 13.81 0.88
CA PRO A 84 -12.25 14.70 1.63
C PRO A 84 -13.61 14.85 0.94
N ILE A 85 -14.68 14.93 1.73
CA ILE A 85 -16.07 15.02 1.24
C ILE A 85 -16.29 16.22 0.29
N GLU A 86 -15.50 17.28 0.46
CA GLU A 86 -15.57 18.51 -0.35
C GLU A 86 -14.90 18.37 -1.73
N THR A 87 -14.20 17.26 -1.99
CA THR A 87 -13.55 16.98 -3.27
C THR A 87 -14.60 16.81 -4.37
N ASP A 88 -14.34 17.36 -5.55
CA ASP A 88 -15.25 17.14 -6.66
C ASP A 88 -15.32 15.64 -7.03
N PRO A 89 -16.50 15.14 -7.46
CA PRO A 89 -16.69 13.70 -7.66
C PRO A 89 -15.80 13.09 -8.74
N ASP A 90 -15.35 13.89 -9.71
CA ASP A 90 -14.53 13.40 -10.82
C ASP A 90 -13.07 13.27 -10.37
N THR A 91 -12.56 14.21 -9.57
CA THR A 91 -11.27 14.08 -8.88
C THR A 91 -11.30 12.94 -7.86
N ALA A 92 -12.37 12.78 -7.08
CA ALA A 92 -12.46 11.65 -6.14
C ALA A 92 -12.30 10.30 -6.87
N LYS A 93 -13.03 10.09 -7.98
CA LYS A 93 -12.91 8.88 -8.82
C LYS A 93 -11.53 8.68 -9.45
N LEU A 94 -10.80 9.76 -9.71
CA LEU A 94 -9.45 9.69 -10.26
C LEU A 94 -8.43 9.17 -9.25
N PHE A 95 -8.75 9.16 -7.95
CA PHE A 95 -7.78 8.96 -6.87
C PHE A 95 -8.17 7.83 -5.91
N GLU A 96 -9.43 7.79 -5.49
CA GLU A 96 -9.93 6.81 -4.52
C GLU A 96 -9.75 5.36 -5.03
N GLY A 97 -9.33 4.49 -4.10
CA GLY A 97 -9.03 3.10 -4.38
C GLY A 97 -7.76 2.85 -5.19
N LYS A 98 -7.09 3.88 -5.72
CA LYS A 98 -5.81 3.68 -6.41
C LYS A 98 -4.70 3.40 -5.41
N SER A 99 -3.75 2.58 -5.86
CA SER A 99 -2.58 2.22 -5.09
C SER A 99 -1.28 2.44 -5.86
N MET A 100 -0.18 2.51 -5.13
CA MET A 100 1.18 2.46 -5.66
C MET A 100 2.04 1.53 -4.81
N ASP A 101 2.99 0.85 -5.45
CA ASP A 101 3.98 0.03 -4.78
C ASP A 101 5.29 0.82 -4.70
N CYS A 102 5.83 0.94 -3.49
CA CYS A 102 7.02 1.70 -3.14
C CYS A 102 8.11 0.77 -2.62
N LYS A 103 9.38 1.11 -2.89
CA LYS A 103 10.54 0.41 -2.36
C LYS A 103 11.27 1.31 -1.37
N LEU A 104 11.10 1.01 -0.09
CA LEU A 104 11.69 1.81 0.99
C LEU A 104 12.94 1.12 1.53
N GLU A 105 13.96 1.88 1.90
CA GLU A 105 15.15 1.32 2.52
C GLU A 105 14.83 0.75 3.91
N LYS A 106 15.51 -0.33 4.27
CA LYS A 106 15.35 -0.96 5.57
C LYS A 106 15.78 0.02 6.68
N GLY A 107 14.89 0.25 7.65
CA GLY A 107 15.17 1.16 8.78
C GLY A 107 15.07 2.64 8.44
N SER A 108 14.53 3.00 7.27
CA SER A 108 14.12 4.38 7.05
C SER A 108 12.97 4.75 7.99
N THR A 109 12.83 6.05 8.27
CA THR A 109 11.66 6.55 9.00
C THR A 109 10.52 6.71 8.01
N PHE A 110 9.30 6.37 8.44
CA PHE A 110 8.09 6.68 7.70
C PHE A 110 8.04 8.18 7.35
N THR A 111 7.89 8.47 6.07
CA THR A 111 7.70 9.81 5.53
C THR A 111 6.66 9.77 4.42
N THR A 112 5.99 10.89 4.20
CA THR A 112 5.05 11.08 3.08
C THR A 112 5.78 11.36 1.76
N GLU A 113 7.06 11.75 1.82
CA GLU A 113 7.91 12.07 0.65
C GLU A 113 8.48 10.84 -0.07
N ILE A 114 7.68 9.79 -0.24
CA ILE A 114 8.12 8.51 -0.82
C ILE A 114 7.86 8.39 -2.32
N LEU A 115 7.13 9.34 -2.91
CA LEU A 115 6.66 9.30 -4.30
C LEU A 115 7.75 8.98 -5.35
N PRO A 116 9.01 9.46 -5.23
CA PRO A 116 10.08 9.09 -6.17
C PRO A 116 10.36 7.58 -6.20
N HIS A 117 10.18 6.89 -5.07
CA HIS A 117 10.45 5.46 -4.90
C HIS A 117 9.23 4.56 -5.17
N CYS A 118 8.12 5.16 -5.60
CA CYS A 118 6.87 4.48 -5.86
C CYS A 118 6.60 4.31 -7.36
N THR A 119 5.78 3.32 -7.69
CA THR A 119 5.26 3.05 -9.03
C THR A 119 3.82 2.59 -8.94
N GLY A 120 2.95 3.07 -9.84
CA GLY A 120 1.55 2.63 -9.92
C GLY A 120 0.58 3.77 -10.21
N PRO A 121 -0.72 3.43 -10.38
CA PRO A 121 -1.74 4.36 -10.85
C PRO A 121 -1.99 5.54 -9.90
N LEU A 122 -1.77 5.38 -8.59
CA LEU A 122 -1.88 6.49 -7.64
C LEU A 122 -0.81 7.57 -7.90
N LYS A 123 0.44 7.16 -8.19
CA LYS A 123 1.52 8.09 -8.52
C LYS A 123 1.26 8.83 -9.83
N GLU A 124 0.75 8.14 -10.83
CA GLU A 124 0.39 8.72 -12.12
C GLU A 124 -0.71 9.77 -11.96
N ALA A 125 -1.76 9.47 -11.18
CA ALA A 125 -2.81 10.43 -10.87
C ALA A 125 -2.25 11.68 -10.16
N ILE A 126 -1.39 11.49 -9.16
CA ILE A 126 -0.73 12.61 -8.45
C ILE A 126 0.05 13.51 -9.43
N TYR A 127 0.78 12.91 -10.38
CA TYR A 127 1.50 13.69 -11.39
C TYR A 127 0.56 14.40 -12.35
N GLU A 128 -0.53 13.77 -12.78
CA GLU A 128 -1.52 14.40 -13.65
C GLU A 128 -2.13 15.66 -13.00
N LEU A 129 -2.54 15.59 -11.72
CA LEU A 129 -3.02 16.77 -10.99
C LEU A 129 -1.95 17.84 -10.83
N THR A 130 -0.71 17.45 -10.55
CA THR A 130 0.40 18.40 -10.40
C THR A 130 0.61 19.17 -11.69
N ILE A 131 0.57 18.47 -12.83
CA ILE A 131 0.70 19.05 -14.16
C ILE A 131 -0.47 20.01 -14.44
N GLN A 132 -1.72 19.59 -14.18
CA GLN A 132 -2.90 20.44 -14.36
C GLN A 132 -2.81 21.74 -13.53
N LYS A 133 -2.39 21.65 -12.26
CA LYS A 133 -2.20 22.83 -11.40
C LYS A 133 -1.12 23.76 -11.95
N MET A 134 0.00 23.21 -12.43
CA MET A 134 1.05 24.01 -13.07
C MET A 134 0.54 24.75 -14.31
N TYR A 135 -0.21 24.06 -15.19
CA TYR A 135 -0.80 24.70 -16.37
C TYR A 135 -1.75 25.84 -15.99
N ASN A 136 -2.59 25.66 -14.96
CA ASN A 136 -3.53 26.69 -14.52
C ASN A 136 -2.82 27.94 -13.99
N ILE A 137 -1.74 27.77 -13.21
CA ILE A 137 -0.96 28.90 -12.69
C ILE A 137 -0.29 29.68 -13.84
N LEU A 138 0.29 28.96 -14.81
CA LEU A 138 0.91 29.59 -15.98
C LEU A 138 -0.12 30.34 -16.83
N ALA A 139 -1.31 29.75 -17.04
CA ALA A 139 -2.38 30.38 -17.80
C ALA A 139 -2.92 31.65 -17.11
N GLN A 140 -3.06 31.65 -15.78
CA GLN A 140 -3.47 32.83 -15.01
C GLN A 140 -2.41 33.94 -15.10
N SER A 141 -1.14 33.60 -14.87
CA SER A 141 -0.04 34.58 -14.93
C SER A 141 0.09 35.24 -16.32
N LEU A 142 -0.18 34.51 -17.40
CA LEU A 142 -0.17 35.06 -18.76
C LEU A 142 -1.41 35.92 -19.05
N SER A 143 -2.56 35.59 -18.47
CA SER A 143 -3.79 36.36 -18.62
C SER A 143 -3.69 37.71 -17.90
N ASP A 144 -3.08 37.73 -16.72
CA ASP A 144 -2.86 38.97 -15.96
C ASP A 144 -1.91 39.94 -16.70
N ILE A 145 -0.87 39.43 -17.35
CA ILE A 145 0.05 40.25 -18.16
C ILE A 145 -0.64 40.83 -19.40
N LEU A 146 -1.54 40.09 -20.04
CA LEU A 146 -2.25 40.55 -21.23
C LEU A 146 -3.42 41.49 -20.90
N ALA A 147 -3.94 41.46 -19.68
CA ALA A 147 -5.01 42.37 -19.22
C ALA A 147 -4.51 43.76 -18.80
N GLU A 148 -3.19 43.93 -18.62
CA GLU A 148 -2.53 45.22 -18.37
C GLU A 148 -2.13 45.99 -19.65
N PHE A 149 -2.41 45.43 -20.83
CA PHE A 149 -2.27 46.10 -22.14
C PHE A 149 -3.64 46.43 -22.75
#